data_AF-F2PJX3-F1
#
_entry.id   AF-F2PJX3-F1
#
_cell.length_a   1.000
_cell.length_b   1.000
_cell.length_c   1.000
_cell.angle_alpha   90.00
_cell.angle_beta   90.00
_cell.angle_gamma   90.00
#
_symmetry.space_group_name_H-M   'P 1'
#
loop_
_entity.id
_entity.type
_entity.pdbx_description
1 polymer ?
#
loop_
_entity_poly.entity_id
_entity_poly.type
_entity_poly.pdbx_seq_one_letter_code
_entity_poly.pdbx_strand_id
1 'polypeptide(L)'
;MAVDFRHGIAIFSLIIYLPCFFVAVYVALRHGFAKSAGWYFLVTLSLVRIVGSCLELATIANPTEGLFTGAAVCKSIGISPLILACVGLLQRANNSIINRGQKGIPPILFRGIGLLVLLGLILSIVGITGQEEGAMSYKPNGKSKAAICIILGVWVITVGLVFIINGIKHHLPVGEKRLLLAVAISLPLILIRLIYSIIGTFSHSSRFSIGSGNVTIYLVMAVLEEMVVVITCLAVGVALPSGGVACRGEPVSAEEEMKDYQKARDSGHRQSVPAPYTR
;
A
#
# COMPACT_ATOMS: atom_id res chain seq x y z
N MET A 1 29.78 18.97 15.09
CA MET A 1 28.89 19.48 14.01
C MET A 1 27.46 19.38 14.53
N ALA A 2 26.69 20.47 14.43
CA ALA A 2 25.33 20.51 14.98
C ALA A 2 24.41 19.56 14.19
N VAL A 3 23.46 18.93 14.88
CA VAL A 3 22.42 18.11 14.25
C VAL A 3 21.54 19.03 13.40
N ASP A 4 21.77 19.09 12.09
CA ASP A 4 20.87 19.81 11.20
C ASP A 4 19.46 19.22 11.24
N PHE A 5 18.46 20.07 10.97
CA PHE A 5 17.04 19.71 10.98
C PHE A 5 16.71 18.48 10.11
N ARG A 6 17.49 18.21 9.04
CA ARG A 6 17.37 16.99 8.21
C ARG A 6 17.72 15.71 8.97
N HIS A 7 18.79 15.74 9.76
CA HIS A 7 19.18 14.61 10.60
C HIS A 7 18.13 14.35 11.70
N GLY A 8 17.50 15.42 12.21
CA GLY A 8 16.34 15.30 13.11
C GLY A 8 15.18 14.52 12.48
N ILE A 9 14.88 14.77 11.20
CA ILE A 9 13.85 14.03 10.45
C ILE A 9 14.24 12.56 10.26
N ALA A 10 15.51 12.27 9.99
CA ALA A 10 16.00 10.90 9.85
C ALA A 10 15.84 10.12 11.17
N ILE A 11 16.21 10.72 12.31
CA ILE A 11 16.02 10.13 13.64
C ILE A 11 14.53 9.91 13.93
N PHE A 12 13.70 10.93 13.69
CA PHE A 12 12.25 10.84 13.88
C PHE A 12 11.62 9.72 13.04
N SER A 13 12.07 9.60 11.78
CA SER A 13 11.64 8.51 10.89
C SER A 13 12.03 7.16 11.44
N LEU A 14 13.25 7.00 11.92
CA LEU A 14 13.72 5.74 12.49
C LEU A 14 12.92 5.33 13.73
N ILE A 15 12.61 6.26 14.63
CA ILE A 15 11.80 6.01 15.83
C ILE A 15 10.40 5.49 15.48
N ILE A 16 9.78 5.98 14.41
CA ILE A 16 8.42 5.58 14.00
C ILE A 16 8.43 4.32 13.14
N TYR A 17 9.31 4.23 12.15
CA TYR A 17 9.30 3.10 11.21
C TYR A 17 9.81 1.81 11.82
N LEU A 18 10.63 1.86 12.87
CA LEU A 18 11.14 0.68 13.57
C LEU A 18 10.03 -0.14 14.24
N PRO A 19 9.15 0.42 15.11
CA PRO A 19 7.99 -0.31 15.61
C PRO A 19 7.00 -0.65 14.49
N CYS A 20 6.77 0.23 13.51
CA CYS A 20 5.91 -0.07 12.37
C CYS A 20 6.41 -1.28 11.56
N PHE A 21 7.72 -1.48 11.43
CA PHE A 21 8.29 -2.64 10.75
C PHE A 21 7.94 -3.94 11.46
N PHE A 22 8.10 -4.01 12.79
CA PHE A 22 7.71 -5.20 13.55
C PHE A 22 6.21 -5.48 13.45
N VAL A 23 5.37 -4.46 13.53
CA VAL A 23 3.91 -4.60 13.35
C VAL A 23 3.57 -5.03 11.93
N ALA A 24 4.23 -4.48 10.92
CA ALA A 24 4.04 -4.86 9.52
C ALA A 24 4.40 -6.32 9.28
N VAL A 25 5.53 -6.78 9.82
CA VAL A 25 5.95 -8.19 9.76
C VAL A 25 4.93 -9.07 10.48
N TYR A 26 4.51 -8.70 11.68
CA TYR A 26 3.47 -9.43 12.42
C TYR A 26 2.18 -9.56 11.60
N VAL A 27 1.65 -8.46 11.06
CA VAL A 27 0.43 -8.46 10.24
C VAL A 27 0.63 -9.30 8.96
N ALA A 28 1.77 -9.20 8.29
CA ALA A 28 2.07 -9.98 7.10
C ALA A 28 2.08 -11.49 7.39
N LEU A 29 2.73 -11.92 8.47
CA LEU A 29 2.74 -13.32 8.91
C LEU A 29 1.33 -13.80 9.31
N ARG A 30 0.56 -12.95 10.00
CA ARG A 30 -0.76 -13.28 10.55
C ARG A 30 -1.85 -13.44 9.48
N HIS A 31 -1.72 -12.79 8.32
CA HIS A 31 -2.68 -12.90 7.20
C HIS A 31 -2.22 -13.83 6.06
N GLY A 32 -0.96 -14.27 6.08
CA GLY A 32 -0.42 -15.32 5.19
C GLY A 32 0.14 -14.83 3.85
N PHE A 33 1.22 -15.50 3.42
CA PHE A 33 2.06 -15.15 2.26
C PHE A 33 1.37 -15.25 0.89
N ALA A 34 0.43 -16.16 0.70
CA ALA A 34 -0.13 -16.42 -0.62
C ALA A 34 -1.33 -15.54 -1.00
N LYS A 35 -2.04 -14.94 -0.02
CA LYS A 35 -3.35 -14.29 -0.27
C LYS A 35 -3.37 -12.77 -0.08
N SER A 36 -2.30 -12.15 0.43
CA SER A 36 -2.32 -10.72 0.77
C SER A 36 -1.01 -9.97 0.48
N ALA A 37 -0.74 -9.74 -0.81
CA ALA A 37 0.42 -8.98 -1.30
C ALA A 37 0.56 -7.57 -0.69
N GLY A 38 -0.57 -6.93 -0.32
CA GLY A 38 -0.58 -5.57 0.24
C GLY A 38 0.25 -5.39 1.52
N TRP A 39 0.27 -6.38 2.41
CA TRP A 39 1.02 -6.29 3.68
C TRP A 39 2.53 -6.32 3.46
N TYR A 40 2.99 -7.09 2.47
CA TYR A 40 4.41 -7.18 2.13
C TYR A 40 4.97 -5.85 1.67
N PHE A 41 4.20 -5.08 0.92
CA PHE A 41 4.62 -3.76 0.49
C PHE A 41 4.82 -2.80 1.67
N LEU A 42 4.06 -2.94 2.77
CA LEU A 42 4.29 -2.16 4.00
C LEU A 42 5.57 -2.59 4.73
N VAL A 43 5.89 -3.89 4.74
CA VAL A 43 7.16 -4.40 5.29
C VAL A 43 8.35 -3.86 4.47
N THR A 44 8.29 -3.98 3.15
CA THR A 44 9.36 -3.46 2.28
C THR A 44 9.48 -1.94 2.39
N LEU A 45 8.36 -1.21 2.45
CA LEU A 45 8.37 0.25 2.61
C LEU A 45 9.03 0.67 3.92
N SER A 46 8.65 0.05 5.04
CA SER A 46 9.25 0.35 6.35
C SER A 46 10.74 0.00 6.38
N LEU A 47 11.16 -1.11 5.77
CA LEU A 47 12.58 -1.46 5.64
C LEU A 47 13.35 -0.41 4.83
N VAL A 48 12.84 -0.01 3.66
CA VAL A 48 13.46 1.04 2.83
C VAL A 48 13.58 2.37 3.60
N ARG A 49 12.60 2.71 4.44
CA ARG A 49 12.64 3.92 5.28
C ARG A 49 13.67 3.84 6.41
N ILE A 50 13.81 2.68 7.05
CA ILE A 50 14.85 2.46 8.05
C ILE A 50 16.23 2.58 7.38
N VAL A 51 16.46 1.88 6.26
CA VAL A 51 17.73 1.95 5.51
C VAL A 51 18.03 3.37 5.05
N GLY A 52 17.05 4.07 4.47
CA GLY A 52 17.22 5.46 4.03
C GLY A 52 17.61 6.40 5.18
N SER A 53 17.02 6.22 6.36
CA SER A 53 17.35 7.00 7.56
C SER A 53 18.75 6.67 8.07
N CYS A 54 19.16 5.40 8.06
CA CYS A 54 20.52 4.99 8.42
C CYS A 54 21.57 5.57 7.46
N LEU A 55 21.30 5.57 6.15
CA LEU A 55 22.21 6.15 5.14
C LEU A 55 22.38 7.66 5.35
N GLU A 56 21.28 8.38 5.64
CA GLU A 56 21.32 9.82 5.93
C GLU A 56 22.03 10.15 7.26
N LEU A 57 21.98 9.26 8.26
CA LEU A 57 22.76 9.44 9.48
C LEU A 57 24.24 9.09 9.26
N ALA A 58 24.54 8.09 8.44
CA ALA A 58 25.90 7.70 8.11
C ALA A 58 26.67 8.80 7.35
N THR A 59 25.98 9.69 6.61
CA THR A 59 26.62 10.84 5.97
C THR A 59 27.22 11.84 6.95
N ILE A 60 26.81 11.83 8.23
CA ILE A 60 27.41 12.67 9.28
C ILE A 60 28.84 12.20 9.60
N ALA A 61 29.04 10.88 9.64
CA ALA A 61 30.32 10.28 9.99
C ALA A 61 31.27 10.20 8.79
N ASN A 62 30.75 9.82 7.61
CA ASN A 62 31.52 9.67 6.38
C ASN A 62 30.74 10.20 5.16
N PRO A 63 30.96 11.47 4.76
CA PRO A 63 30.29 12.05 3.60
C PRO A 63 30.88 11.46 2.31
N THR A 64 30.24 10.43 1.76
CA THR A 64 30.59 9.86 0.46
C THR A 64 29.43 10.05 -0.52
N GLU A 65 29.76 10.30 -1.79
CA GLU A 65 28.76 10.49 -2.86
C GLU A 65 27.78 9.32 -2.96
N GLY A 66 28.25 8.10 -2.72
CA GLY A 66 27.42 6.89 -2.72
C GLY A 66 26.38 6.86 -1.60
N LEU A 67 26.71 7.33 -0.39
CA LEU A 67 25.76 7.41 0.71
C LEU A 67 24.69 8.48 0.46
N PHE A 68 25.09 9.65 -0.06
CA PHE A 68 24.15 10.71 -0.42
C PHE A 68 23.17 10.27 -1.50
N THR A 69 23.70 9.64 -2.56
CA THR A 69 22.90 9.09 -3.67
C THR A 69 21.97 7.99 -3.18
N GLY A 70 22.46 7.06 -2.34
CA GLY A 70 21.65 5.99 -1.75
C GLY A 70 20.52 6.51 -0.88
N ALA A 71 20.78 7.51 -0.04
CA ALA A 71 19.75 8.17 0.77
C ALA A 71 18.70 8.87 -0.11
N ALA A 72 19.13 9.56 -1.18
CA ALA A 72 18.22 10.21 -2.13
C ALA A 72 17.33 9.22 -2.88
N VAL A 73 17.88 8.06 -3.28
CA VAL A 73 17.12 6.96 -3.90
C VAL A 73 16.07 6.43 -2.92
N CYS A 74 16.45 6.12 -1.67
CA CYS A 74 15.53 5.61 -0.66
C CYS A 74 14.37 6.58 -0.38
N LYS A 75 14.64 7.89 -0.33
CA LYS A 75 13.62 8.93 -0.15
C LYS A 75 12.61 9.00 -1.30
N SER A 76 13.07 8.73 -2.51
CA SER A 76 12.26 8.83 -3.73
C SER A 76 11.37 7.58 -3.97
N ILE A 77 11.81 6.41 -3.51
CA ILE A 77 11.10 5.13 -3.69
C ILE A 77 9.72 5.12 -3.00
N GLY A 78 9.53 5.86 -1.90
CA GLY A 78 8.41 5.64 -0.97
C GLY A 78 6.98 5.72 -1.52
N ILE A 79 6.74 6.41 -2.65
CA ILE A 79 5.39 6.48 -3.25
C ILE A 79 4.97 5.13 -3.86
N SER A 80 5.89 4.43 -4.53
CA SER A 80 5.57 3.23 -5.29
C SER A 80 5.14 2.06 -4.41
N PRO A 81 5.88 1.66 -3.34
CA PRO A 81 5.43 0.64 -2.42
C PRO A 81 4.12 1.01 -1.70
N LEU A 82 3.89 2.29 -1.45
CA LEU A 82 2.68 2.78 -0.78
C LEU A 82 1.44 2.58 -1.66
N ILE A 83 1.52 2.96 -2.94
CA ILE A 83 0.46 2.69 -3.92
C ILE A 83 0.28 1.18 -4.12
N LEU A 84 1.37 0.41 -4.21
CA LEU A 84 1.29 -1.06 -4.31
C LEU A 84 0.63 -1.68 -3.08
N ALA A 85 0.87 -1.15 -1.88
CA ALA A 85 0.18 -1.57 -0.67
C ALA A 85 -1.32 -1.31 -0.80
N CYS A 86 -1.73 -0.09 -1.19
CA CYS A 86 -3.15 0.24 -1.41
C CYS A 86 -3.80 -0.67 -2.46
N VAL A 87 -3.16 -0.88 -3.60
CA VAL A 87 -3.63 -1.77 -4.68
C VAL A 87 -3.72 -3.22 -4.18
N GLY A 88 -2.76 -3.69 -3.40
CA GLY A 88 -2.78 -5.03 -2.80
C GLY A 88 -3.89 -5.22 -1.78
N LEU A 89 -4.20 -4.20 -0.98
CA LEU A 89 -5.35 -4.20 -0.06
C LEU A 89 -6.68 -4.18 -0.82
N LEU A 90 -6.79 -3.40 -1.90
CA LEU A 90 -7.96 -3.42 -2.78
C LEU A 90 -8.14 -4.76 -3.49
N GLN A 91 -7.05 -5.37 -3.95
CA GLN A 91 -7.09 -6.69 -4.55
C GLN A 91 -7.61 -7.74 -3.57
N ARG A 92 -7.18 -7.68 -2.31
CA ARG A 92 -7.71 -8.55 -1.25
C ARG A 92 -9.20 -8.33 -1.05
N ALA A 93 -9.64 -7.08 -0.91
CA ALA A 93 -11.05 -6.73 -0.75
C ALA A 93 -11.88 -7.25 -1.94
N ASN A 94 -11.38 -7.09 -3.16
CA ASN A 94 -12.01 -7.60 -4.37
C ASN A 94 -12.04 -9.14 -4.44
N ASN A 95 -10.95 -9.82 -4.05
CA ASN A 95 -10.93 -11.29 -3.98
C ASN A 95 -11.96 -11.82 -2.98
N SER A 96 -12.22 -11.09 -1.89
CA SER A 96 -13.28 -11.45 -0.94
C SER A 96 -14.67 -11.40 -1.57
N ILE A 97 -14.89 -10.55 -2.59
CA ILE A 97 -16.16 -10.46 -3.32
C ILE A 97 -16.28 -11.64 -4.29
N ILE A 98 -15.20 -11.94 -5.03
CA ILE A 98 -15.13 -13.07 -5.98
C ILE A 98 -15.36 -14.41 -5.25
N ASN A 99 -14.74 -14.60 -4.08
CA ASN A 99 -14.91 -15.82 -3.28
C ASN A 99 -16.36 -16.03 -2.79
N ARG A 100 -17.20 -15.00 -2.80
CA ARG A 100 -18.65 -15.08 -2.50
C ARG A 100 -19.51 -15.30 -3.75
N GLY A 101 -18.92 -15.65 -4.88
CA GLY A 101 -19.62 -15.93 -6.14
C GLY A 101 -20.11 -14.69 -6.87
N GLN A 102 -19.66 -13.49 -6.49
CA GLN A 102 -20.05 -12.24 -7.12
C GLN A 102 -19.06 -11.82 -8.21
N LYS A 103 -19.54 -11.05 -9.19
CA LYS A 103 -18.69 -10.49 -10.26
C LYS A 103 -17.77 -9.41 -9.68
N GLY A 104 -16.53 -9.81 -9.36
CA GLY A 104 -15.46 -8.88 -9.00
C GLY A 104 -14.67 -8.39 -10.20
N ILE A 105 -13.71 -7.51 -9.93
CA ILE A 105 -12.75 -6.99 -10.91
C ILE A 105 -11.74 -8.10 -11.25
N PRO A 106 -11.37 -8.30 -12.51
CA PRO A 106 -10.46 -9.37 -12.89
C PRO A 106 -9.05 -9.13 -12.31
N PRO A 107 -8.34 -10.19 -11.86
CA PRO A 107 -7.02 -10.08 -11.25
C PRO A 107 -5.95 -9.53 -12.22
N ILE A 108 -6.17 -9.63 -13.52
CA ILE A 108 -5.26 -9.10 -14.55
C ILE A 108 -5.10 -7.58 -14.45
N LEU A 109 -6.15 -6.86 -14.03
CA LEU A 109 -6.10 -5.41 -13.89
C LEU A 109 -5.17 -5.00 -12.75
N PHE A 110 -5.26 -5.67 -11.60
CA PHE A 110 -4.37 -5.45 -10.46
C PHE A 110 -2.91 -5.77 -10.79
N ARG A 111 -2.67 -6.84 -11.56
CA ARG A 111 -1.32 -7.17 -12.06
C ARG A 111 -0.79 -6.10 -13.00
N GLY A 112 -1.61 -5.62 -13.94
CA GLY A 112 -1.25 -4.55 -14.87
C GLY A 112 -0.88 -3.25 -14.15
N ILE A 113 -1.67 -2.86 -13.14
CA ILE A 113 -1.36 -1.71 -12.29
C ILE A 113 -0.03 -1.90 -11.55
N GLY A 114 0.20 -3.09 -10.99
CA GLY A 114 1.46 -3.40 -10.30
C GLY A 114 2.68 -3.26 -11.21
N LEU A 115 2.59 -3.75 -12.45
CA LEU A 115 3.65 -3.59 -13.46
C LEU A 115 3.87 -2.12 -13.83
N LEU A 116 2.80 -1.34 -13.93
CA LEU A 116 2.88 0.09 -14.24
C LEU A 116 3.56 0.89 -13.12
N VAL A 117 3.29 0.55 -11.86
CA VAL A 117 4.00 1.13 -10.70
C VAL A 117 5.47 0.74 -10.69
N LEU A 118 5.79 -0.53 -10.99
CA LEU A 118 7.17 -0.99 -11.09
C LEU A 118 7.93 -0.24 -12.19
N LEU A 119 7.31 -0.03 -13.35
CA LEU A 119 7.88 0.76 -14.43
C LEU A 119 8.14 2.21 -14.00
N GLY A 120 7.17 2.85 -13.33
CA GLY A 120 7.33 4.19 -12.77
C GLY A 120 8.46 4.27 -11.74
N LEU A 121 8.60 3.25 -10.89
CA LEU A 121 9.68 3.14 -9.91
C LEU A 121 11.06 3.06 -10.58
N ILE A 122 11.22 2.18 -11.58
CA ILE A 122 12.48 2.02 -12.32
C ILE A 122 12.85 3.34 -13.02
N LEU A 123 11.89 3.98 -13.71
CA LEU A 123 12.12 5.26 -14.37
C LEU A 123 12.49 6.38 -13.38
N SER A 124 11.92 6.36 -12.17
CA SER A 124 12.27 7.29 -11.11
C SER A 124 13.72 7.09 -10.65
N ILE A 125 14.14 5.85 -10.39
CA ILE A 125 15.53 5.54 -9.99
C ILE A 125 16.51 5.93 -11.09
N VAL A 126 16.26 5.53 -12.34
CA VAL A 126 17.11 5.88 -13.49
C VAL A 126 17.15 7.40 -13.72
N GLY A 127 16.07 8.10 -13.42
CA GLY A 127 16.02 9.57 -13.47
C GLY A 127 16.89 10.25 -12.42
N ILE A 128 17.11 9.61 -11.27
CA ILE A 128 17.97 10.10 -10.19
C ILE A 128 19.44 9.75 -10.47
N THR A 129 19.73 8.52 -10.87
CA THR A 129 21.11 8.04 -11.08
C THR A 129 21.70 8.51 -12.40
N GLY A 130 20.89 8.91 -13.37
CA GLY A 130 21.34 9.40 -14.68
C GLY A 130 21.70 10.88 -14.72
N GLN A 131 22.07 11.49 -13.58
CA GLN A 131 22.54 12.87 -13.52
C GLN A 131 24.04 12.92 -13.77
N GLU A 132 24.51 13.98 -14.45
CA GLU A 132 25.94 14.16 -14.73
C GLU A 132 26.73 14.38 -13.43
N GLU A 133 27.83 13.65 -13.30
CA GLU A 133 28.75 13.76 -12.17
C GLU A 133 29.27 15.20 -12.07
N GLY A 134 29.07 15.84 -10.90
CA GLY A 134 29.49 17.22 -10.65
C GLY A 134 28.37 18.28 -10.72
N ALA A 135 27.15 17.90 -11.10
CA ALA A 135 26.00 18.81 -10.99
C ALA A 135 25.50 18.89 -9.53
N MET A 136 25.87 19.96 -8.82
CA MET A 136 25.42 20.30 -7.44
C MET A 136 23.89 20.48 -7.27
N SER A 137 23.08 20.26 -8.31
CA SER A 137 21.63 20.43 -8.24
C SER A 137 20.88 19.46 -9.14
N TYR A 138 19.90 18.79 -8.55
CA TYR A 138 18.96 17.89 -9.21
C TYR A 138 18.27 18.62 -10.37
N LYS A 139 18.57 18.20 -11.61
CA LYS A 139 17.86 18.65 -12.81
C LYS A 139 16.85 17.58 -13.23
N PRO A 140 15.54 17.89 -13.25
CA PRO A 140 14.51 16.96 -13.70
C PRO A 140 14.74 16.53 -15.17
N ASN A 141 15.08 15.27 -15.38
CA ASN A 141 15.24 14.67 -16.71
C ASN A 141 13.88 14.17 -17.25
N GLY A 142 13.77 13.94 -18.56
CA GLY A 142 12.55 13.41 -19.20
C GLY A 142 12.06 12.11 -18.56
N LYS A 143 12.99 11.27 -18.05
CA LYS A 143 12.66 10.01 -17.36
C LYS A 143 11.99 10.23 -16.00
N SER A 144 12.43 11.19 -15.20
CA SER A 144 11.79 11.47 -13.89
C SER A 144 10.42 12.12 -14.08
N LYS A 145 10.26 12.97 -15.10
CA LYS A 145 8.94 13.50 -15.51
C LYS A 145 7.99 12.40 -15.94
N ALA A 146 8.44 11.48 -16.81
CA ALA A 146 7.64 10.34 -17.25
C ALA A 146 7.22 9.45 -16.08
N ALA A 147 8.14 9.16 -15.15
CA ALA A 147 7.85 8.38 -13.95
C ALA A 147 6.69 8.99 -13.15
N ILE A 148 6.70 10.30 -12.91
CA ILE A 148 5.65 10.98 -12.14
C ILE A 148 4.31 10.95 -12.88
N CYS A 149 4.29 11.16 -14.20
CA CYS A 149 3.07 11.05 -14.99
C CYS A 149 2.46 9.64 -14.93
N ILE A 150 3.29 8.60 -15.00
CA ILE A 150 2.86 7.20 -14.88
C ILE A 150 2.25 6.94 -13.50
N ILE A 151 2.94 7.35 -12.44
CA ILE A 151 2.47 7.15 -11.06
C ILE A 151 1.18 7.94 -10.79
N LEU A 152 1.05 9.16 -11.33
CA LEU A 152 -0.19 9.94 -11.26
C LEU A 152 -1.35 9.22 -11.96
N GLY A 153 -1.12 8.67 -13.15
CA GLY A 153 -2.11 7.85 -13.87
C GLY A 153 -2.54 6.64 -13.05
N VAL A 154 -1.59 5.93 -12.43
CA VAL A 154 -1.91 4.82 -11.52
C VAL A 154 -2.76 5.28 -10.34
N TRP A 155 -2.44 6.42 -9.73
CA TRP A 155 -3.22 6.96 -8.61
C TRP A 155 -4.67 7.23 -9.04
N VAL A 156 -4.90 7.83 -10.21
CA VAL A 156 -6.25 8.07 -10.76
C VAL A 156 -6.99 6.74 -10.98
N ILE A 157 -6.34 5.73 -11.55
CA ILE A 157 -6.92 4.39 -11.74
C ILE A 157 -7.28 3.78 -10.38
N THR A 158 -6.41 3.92 -9.38
CA THR A 158 -6.62 3.39 -8.02
C THR A 158 -7.81 4.06 -7.35
N VAL A 159 -7.99 5.38 -7.52
CA VAL A 159 -9.18 6.12 -7.09
C VAL A 159 -10.43 5.54 -7.75
N GLY A 160 -10.40 5.34 -9.07
CA GLY A 160 -11.49 4.70 -9.82
C GLY A 160 -11.87 3.32 -9.28
N LEU A 161 -10.87 2.48 -8.96
CA LEU A 161 -11.09 1.17 -8.34
C LEU A 161 -11.78 1.28 -6.97
N VAL A 162 -11.40 2.25 -6.14
CA VAL A 162 -12.06 2.49 -4.86
C VAL A 162 -13.53 2.85 -5.08
N PHE A 163 -13.85 3.72 -6.03
CA PHE A 163 -15.23 4.07 -6.36
C PHE A 163 -16.06 2.87 -6.84
N ILE A 164 -15.49 2.05 -7.73
CA ILE A 164 -16.14 0.83 -8.22
C ILE A 164 -16.42 -0.15 -7.07
N ILE A 165 -15.41 -0.46 -6.25
CA ILE A 165 -15.55 -1.38 -5.11
C ILE A 165 -16.52 -0.82 -4.06
N ASN A 166 -16.53 0.51 -3.86
CA ASN A 166 -17.49 1.18 -2.99
C ASN A 166 -18.93 1.08 -3.50
N GLY A 167 -19.15 1.07 -4.82
CA GLY A 167 -20.46 0.82 -5.41
C GLY A 167 -21.01 -0.58 -5.09
N ILE A 168 -20.14 -1.58 -5.05
CA ILE A 168 -20.49 -2.98 -4.70
C ILE A 168 -20.24 -3.31 -3.22
N LYS A 169 -20.13 -2.30 -2.35
CA LYS A 169 -19.75 -2.48 -0.94
C LYS A 169 -20.68 -3.38 -0.13
N HIS A 170 -21.92 -3.54 -0.57
CA HIS A 170 -22.90 -4.40 0.07
C HIS A 170 -22.44 -5.87 0.11
N HIS A 171 -21.68 -6.31 -0.89
CA HIS A 171 -21.16 -7.67 -0.97
C HIS A 171 -19.89 -7.91 -0.14
N LEU A 172 -19.28 -6.86 0.44
CA LEU A 172 -18.08 -7.02 1.27
C LEU A 172 -18.44 -7.48 2.69
N PRO A 173 -17.66 -8.41 3.27
CA PRO A 173 -17.70 -8.70 4.70
C PRO A 173 -17.44 -7.44 5.53
N VAL A 174 -18.05 -7.36 6.71
CA VAL A 174 -17.92 -6.22 7.64
C VAL A 174 -16.45 -5.89 7.94
N GLY A 175 -15.59 -6.91 8.06
CA GLY A 175 -14.15 -6.73 8.25
C GLY A 175 -13.47 -6.06 7.04
N GLU A 176 -13.70 -6.58 5.84
CA GLU A 176 -13.05 -6.11 4.60
C GLU A 176 -13.50 -4.70 4.18
N LYS A 177 -14.68 -4.23 4.63
CA LYS A 177 -15.09 -2.81 4.47
C LYS A 177 -14.09 -1.84 5.10
N ARG A 178 -13.41 -2.24 6.19
CA ARG A 178 -12.38 -1.42 6.83
C ARG A 178 -11.15 -1.22 5.95
N LEU A 179 -10.80 -2.20 5.10
CA LEU A 179 -9.72 -2.04 4.12
C LEU A 179 -10.04 -0.98 3.09
N LEU A 180 -11.27 -1.03 2.56
CA LEU A 180 -11.72 -0.05 1.57
C LEU A 180 -11.67 1.36 2.16
N LEU A 181 -12.12 1.53 3.42
CA LEU A 181 -12.06 2.80 4.12
C LEU A 181 -10.62 3.25 4.38
N ALA A 182 -9.71 2.35 4.79
CA ALA A 182 -8.30 2.65 4.98
C ALA A 182 -7.65 3.19 3.69
N VAL A 183 -7.91 2.52 2.56
CA VAL A 183 -7.39 2.93 1.26
C VAL A 183 -8.02 4.26 0.82
N ALA A 184 -9.33 4.44 1.00
CA ALA A 184 -10.02 5.68 0.67
C ALA A 184 -9.48 6.89 1.45
N ILE A 185 -9.15 6.73 2.74
CA ILE A 185 -8.51 7.77 3.55
C ILE A 185 -7.04 8.00 3.14
N SER A 186 -6.37 6.96 2.68
CA SER A 186 -4.95 7.05 2.27
C SER A 186 -4.77 7.76 0.93
N LEU A 187 -5.70 7.61 -0.01
CA LEU A 187 -5.61 8.21 -1.34
C LEU A 187 -5.44 9.75 -1.36
N PRO A 188 -6.19 10.56 -0.57
CA PRO A 188 -5.96 12.01 -0.52
C PRO A 188 -4.60 12.37 0.07
N LEU A 189 -4.08 11.59 1.03
CA LEU A 189 -2.72 11.79 1.57
C LEU A 189 -1.66 11.49 0.50
N ILE A 190 -1.85 10.44 -0.29
CA ILE A 190 -0.96 10.14 -1.42
C ILE A 190 -1.00 11.26 -2.48
N LEU A 191 -2.15 11.90 -2.68
CA LEU A 191 -2.28 13.00 -3.62
C LEU A 191 -1.43 14.21 -3.21
N ILE A 192 -1.41 14.56 -1.91
CA ILE A 192 -0.57 15.64 -1.39
C ILE A 192 0.90 15.37 -1.72
N ARG A 193 1.36 14.12 -1.52
CA ARG A 193 2.69 13.68 -1.92
C ARG A 193 3.00 13.83 -3.40
N LEU A 194 2.04 13.44 -4.23
CA LEU A 194 2.18 13.49 -5.68
C LEU A 194 2.26 14.94 -6.14
N ILE A 195 1.47 15.83 -5.56
CA ILE A 195 1.54 17.27 -5.82
C ILE A 195 2.92 17.80 -5.45
N TYR A 196 3.46 17.45 -4.27
CA TYR A 196 4.83 17.84 -3.89
C TYR A 196 5.86 17.36 -4.91
N SER A 197 5.75 16.11 -5.36
CA SER A 197 6.65 15.51 -6.36
C SER A 197 6.54 16.18 -7.74
N ILE A 198 5.31 16.52 -8.17
CA ILE A 198 5.03 17.24 -9.41
C ILE A 198 5.63 18.64 -9.35
N ILE A 199 5.38 19.39 -8.28
CA ILE A 199 5.93 20.74 -8.12
C ILE A 199 7.47 20.66 -8.11
N GLY A 200 8.07 19.74 -7.37
CA GLY A 200 9.53 19.56 -7.34
C GLY A 200 10.17 19.17 -8.67
N THR A 201 9.40 18.61 -9.61
CA THR A 201 9.90 18.12 -10.91
C THR A 201 9.58 19.05 -12.07
N PHE A 202 8.47 19.77 -12.01
CA PHE A 202 8.01 20.67 -13.07
C PHE A 202 8.23 22.15 -12.74
N SER A 203 8.37 22.52 -11.46
CA SER A 203 8.71 23.89 -11.06
C SER A 203 10.22 24.10 -11.07
N HIS A 204 10.67 25.23 -11.63
CA HIS A 204 12.05 25.71 -11.51
C HIS A 204 12.36 26.33 -10.13
N SER A 205 11.44 26.23 -9.17
CA SER A 205 11.62 26.83 -7.85
C SER A 205 12.43 25.91 -6.91
N SER A 206 13.58 26.41 -6.44
CA SER A 206 14.49 25.67 -5.53
C SER A 206 13.86 25.29 -4.18
N ARG A 207 12.72 25.88 -3.81
CA ARG A 207 12.02 25.65 -2.53
C ARG A 207 11.36 24.27 -2.41
N PHE A 208 11.06 23.60 -3.52
CA PHE A 208 10.37 22.31 -3.55
C PHE A 208 11.25 21.16 -4.04
N SER A 209 12.56 21.37 -4.15
CA SER A 209 13.47 20.30 -4.55
C SER A 209 13.65 19.29 -3.41
N ILE A 210 13.67 18.01 -3.75
CA ILE A 210 13.85 16.88 -2.80
C ILE A 210 15.20 16.99 -2.06
N GLY A 211 16.17 17.67 -2.66
CA GLY A 211 17.55 17.82 -2.17
C GLY A 211 17.88 19.13 -1.46
N SER A 212 17.33 20.28 -1.87
CA SER A 212 17.72 21.63 -1.38
C SER A 212 16.55 22.53 -0.99
N GLY A 213 15.31 22.00 -1.03
CA GLY A 213 14.10 22.72 -0.69
C GLY A 213 13.90 22.92 0.81
N ASN A 214 12.80 23.59 1.16
CA ASN A 214 12.45 23.81 2.56
C ASN A 214 12.17 22.48 3.25
N VAL A 215 13.02 22.15 4.21
CA VAL A 215 13.01 20.88 4.93
C VAL A 215 11.70 20.66 5.70
N THR A 216 11.02 21.74 6.15
CA THR A 216 9.71 21.67 6.81
C THR A 216 8.60 21.27 5.83
N ILE A 217 8.65 21.79 4.60
CA ILE A 217 7.68 21.41 3.56
C ILE A 217 7.86 19.93 3.20
N TYR A 218 9.12 19.49 3.06
CA TYR A 218 9.44 18.08 2.84
C TYR A 218 8.93 17.18 3.98
N LEU A 219 9.10 17.59 5.25
CA LEU A 219 8.61 16.85 6.40
C LEU A 219 7.08 16.66 6.32
N VAL A 220 6.35 17.75 6.09
CA VAL A 220 4.87 17.74 6.13
C VAL A 220 4.27 17.06 4.90
N MET A 221 4.77 17.38 3.70
CA MET A 221 4.18 16.97 2.41
C MET A 221 4.87 15.76 1.76
N ALA A 222 5.75 15.05 2.47
CA ALA A 222 6.38 13.84 1.96
C ALA A 222 6.61 12.76 3.02
N VAL A 223 6.96 13.15 4.26
CA VAL A 223 7.29 12.21 5.33
C VAL A 223 6.09 11.90 6.21
N LEU A 224 5.41 12.94 6.74
CA LEU A 224 4.30 12.76 7.68
C LEU A 224 3.11 12.04 7.04
N GLU A 225 2.71 12.42 5.83
CA GLU A 225 1.61 11.77 5.13
C GLU A 225 1.89 10.27 4.88
N GLU A 226 3.14 9.90 4.59
CA GLU A 226 3.49 8.49 4.42
C GLU A 226 3.32 7.75 5.74
N MET A 227 3.84 8.30 6.83
CA MET A 227 3.70 7.70 8.16
C MET A 227 2.24 7.49 8.52
N VAL A 228 1.40 8.51 8.30
CA VAL A 228 -0.05 8.43 8.58
C VAL A 228 -0.70 7.32 7.75
N VAL A 229 -0.37 7.20 6.45
CA VAL A 229 -0.92 6.14 5.60
C VAL A 229 -0.46 4.76 6.09
N VAL A 230 0.83 4.58 6.40
CA VAL A 230 1.38 3.31 6.89
C VAL A 230 0.71 2.91 8.20
N ILE A 231 0.62 3.83 9.17
CA ILE A 231 -0.02 3.58 10.46
C ILE A 231 -1.50 3.23 10.26
N THR A 232 -2.21 3.95 9.40
CA THR A 232 -3.64 3.67 9.11
C THR A 232 -3.82 2.29 8.50
N CYS A 233 -2.99 1.92 7.51
CA CYS A 233 -3.03 0.59 6.91
C CYS A 233 -2.72 -0.51 7.93
N LEU A 234 -1.69 -0.31 8.77
CA LEU A 234 -1.30 -1.27 9.81
C LEU A 234 -2.37 -1.42 10.90
N ALA A 235 -2.96 -0.32 11.36
CA ALA A 235 -4.03 -0.33 12.36
C ALA A 235 -5.23 -1.16 11.86
N VAL A 236 -5.62 -0.96 10.60
CA VAL A 236 -6.67 -1.79 9.98
C VAL A 236 -6.20 -3.24 9.81
N GLY A 237 -4.94 -3.48 9.45
CA GLY A 237 -4.36 -4.83 9.36
C GLY A 237 -4.39 -5.62 10.65
N VAL A 238 -4.12 -4.97 11.78
CA VAL A 238 -4.24 -5.57 13.12
C VAL A 238 -5.71 -5.80 13.48
N ALA A 239 -6.58 -4.83 13.20
CA ALA A 239 -8.02 -4.91 13.51
C ALA A 239 -8.81 -5.91 12.65
N LEU A 240 -8.25 -6.35 11.52
CA LEU A 240 -8.86 -7.38 10.69
C LEU A 240 -8.72 -8.76 11.34
N PRO A 241 -9.78 -9.57 11.36
CA PRO A 241 -9.65 -10.97 11.72
C PRO A 241 -8.69 -11.66 10.76
N SER A 242 -7.75 -12.45 11.29
CA SER A 242 -7.03 -13.41 10.47
C SER A 242 -8.06 -14.36 9.90
N GLY A 243 -8.22 -14.33 8.58
CA GLY A 243 -9.01 -15.31 7.84
C GLY A 243 -8.29 -16.66 7.85
N GLY A 244 -8.09 -17.22 9.05
CA GLY A 244 -8.18 -18.64 9.19
C GLY A 244 -9.61 -19.00 8.83
N VAL A 245 -9.75 -19.89 7.87
CA VAL A 245 -10.85 -20.84 7.87
C VAL A 245 -10.74 -21.59 9.20
N ALA A 246 -11.19 -20.98 10.30
CA ALA A 246 -11.79 -21.74 11.35
C ALA A 246 -13.14 -22.12 10.78
N CYS A 247 -13.42 -23.42 10.71
CA CYS A 247 -14.73 -23.99 10.48
C CYS A 247 -15.73 -23.41 11.48
N ARG A 248 -16.21 -22.21 11.20
CA ARG A 248 -17.44 -21.63 11.67
C ARG A 248 -18.13 -21.31 10.34
N GLY A 249 -18.74 -22.28 9.67
CA GLY A 249 -19.83 -22.97 10.33
C GLY A 249 -20.65 -21.89 11.01
N GLU A 250 -21.15 -20.92 10.24
CA GLU A 250 -22.43 -20.34 10.64
C GLU A 250 -23.27 -21.58 10.95
N PRO A 251 -23.74 -21.79 12.18
CA PRO A 251 -24.85 -22.70 12.33
C PRO A 251 -25.95 -22.02 11.52
N VAL A 252 -26.08 -22.41 10.26
CA VAL A 252 -27.41 -22.61 9.69
C VAL A 252 -28.07 -23.42 10.78
N SER A 253 -28.93 -22.77 11.56
CA SER A 253 -29.59 -23.39 12.70
C SER A 253 -30.11 -24.71 12.15
N ALA A 254 -29.80 -25.84 12.79
CA ALA A 254 -30.25 -27.13 12.31
C ALA A 254 -31.77 -27.11 12.02
N GLU A 255 -32.52 -26.21 12.65
CA GLU A 255 -33.90 -25.86 12.37
C GLU A 255 -34.20 -25.33 10.96
N GLU A 256 -33.34 -24.52 10.33
CA GLU A 256 -33.56 -24.00 8.96
C GLU A 256 -33.33 -25.09 7.91
N GLU A 257 -32.30 -25.91 8.09
CA GLU A 257 -32.04 -27.06 7.20
C GLU A 257 -33.13 -28.12 7.37
N MET A 258 -33.59 -28.39 8.60
CA MET A 258 -34.68 -29.32 8.87
C MET A 258 -36.02 -28.82 8.31
N LYS A 259 -36.26 -27.50 8.32
CA LYS A 259 -37.45 -26.91 7.67
C LYS A 259 -37.41 -27.07 6.17
N ASP A 260 -36.26 -26.89 5.53
CA ASP A 260 -36.14 -27.07 4.08
C ASP A 260 -36.26 -28.56 3.69
N TYR A 261 -35.73 -29.47 4.50
CA TYR A 261 -35.94 -30.92 4.35
C TYR A 261 -37.40 -31.33 4.57
N GLN A 262 -38.08 -30.80 5.58
CA GLN A 262 -39.51 -31.07 5.81
C GLN A 262 -40.37 -30.51 4.68
N LYS A 263 -40.05 -29.31 4.20
CA LYS A 263 -40.75 -28.67 3.08
C LYS A 263 -40.53 -29.43 1.78
N ALA A 264 -39.33 -29.95 1.53
CA ALA A 264 -39.01 -30.82 0.40
C ALA A 264 -39.68 -32.20 0.50
N ARG A 265 -39.80 -32.76 1.72
CA ARG A 265 -40.52 -34.01 1.98
C ARG A 265 -42.03 -33.89 1.75
N ASP A 266 -42.63 -32.78 2.16
CA ASP A 266 -44.06 -32.54 2.02
C ASP A 266 -44.47 -32.17 0.58
N SER A 267 -43.55 -31.61 -0.21
CA SER A 267 -43.81 -31.22 -1.62
C SER A 267 -43.42 -32.27 -2.65
N GLY A 268 -42.71 -33.33 -2.28
CA GLY A 268 -42.16 -34.33 -3.20
C GLY A 268 -42.59 -35.77 -2.91
N HIS A 269 -43.78 -36.15 -3.35
CA HIS A 269 -44.13 -37.58 -3.46
C HIS A 269 -43.26 -38.23 -4.54
N ARG A 270 -42.50 -39.26 -4.15
CA ARG A 270 -41.58 -40.12 -4.95
C ARG A 270 -40.28 -39.48 -5.45
N GLN A 271 -39.23 -39.55 -4.63
CA GLN A 271 -38.01 -40.31 -4.97
C GLN A 271 -37.09 -40.36 -3.75
N SER A 272 -36.62 -41.57 -3.43
CA SER A 272 -35.81 -41.91 -2.26
C SER A 272 -34.49 -41.14 -2.22
N VAL A 273 -34.39 -40.16 -1.31
CA VAL A 273 -33.12 -39.53 -0.95
C VAL A 273 -32.45 -40.39 0.13
N PRO A 274 -31.20 -40.86 -0.06
CA PRO A 274 -30.49 -41.60 0.99
C PRO A 274 -30.14 -40.67 2.16
N ALA A 275 -30.29 -41.17 3.38
CA ALA A 275 -29.96 -40.43 4.60
C ALA A 275 -28.48 -39.99 4.63
N PRO A 276 -28.17 -38.82 5.23
CA PRO A 276 -26.80 -38.34 5.34
C PRO A 276 -25.94 -39.31 6.17
N TYR A 277 -24.79 -39.68 5.61
CA TYR A 277 -23.79 -40.52 6.27
C TYR A 277 -23.25 -39.82 7.52
N THR A 278 -23.46 -40.43 8.68
CA THR A 278 -22.71 -40.14 9.89
C THR A 278 -21.30 -40.72 9.78
N ARG A 279 -20.30 -39.86 9.55
CA ARG A 279 -18.99 -39.95 10.20
C ARG A 279 -18.20 -38.66 10.06
#